data_AF-E3KIJ3-F1
#
_entry.id   AF-E3KIJ3-F1
#
_cell.length_a   1.000
_cell.length_b   1.000
_cell.length_c   1.000
_cell.angle_alpha   90.00
_cell.angle_beta   90.00
_cell.angle_gamma   90.00
#
_symmetry.space_group_name_H-M   'P 1'
#
loop_
_entity.id
_entity.type
_entity.pdbx_description
1 polymer ?
#
loop_
_entity_poly.entity_id
_entity_poly.type
_entity_poly.pdbx_seq_one_letter_code
_entity_poly.pdbx_strand_id
1 'polypeptide(L)'
;MEAKEDARIEVILLGTGTSGQVPSIACLTDPEDQGCRCCKSEDRKDLRRNTSALLRIHHPSNKTSPDAPSTPLHLLIDVGKSFCEAAREFFPKHNIRRLDAVLLTHPHADAINGLDDLRAWTLGGAIQDSIPIYCNEYTHTEISRMYPYLVNSHAKTGGGDVPQFTWNIIRDGISFTLFGVEILPLPVHHGKFFESNSKDKPYICTSYMIAKTIYYVSDVSEIPEETMTKILESHSGRGDGGGGRLNVLIIDTLRLLPHASHFGIAQAIHAAQRLNPIRTYLVGFTHRVTHDCWTYCCQAISQGRRSTDFEDASSSSSSQTNIYPPQARDLVVTEQDSGKSRQRFEVLLEKGVVEDYDRFTGQALRLIEADNPTPPLSNAVALEMPWVRPAFDGLLVHTSLRSSQVTDNFYD
;
A
#
# COMPACT_ATOMS: atom_id res chain seq x y z
N MET A 1 -3.13 36.07 -20.35
CA MET A 1 -2.39 35.01 -19.64
C MET A 1 -3.09 33.70 -19.96
N GLU A 2 -2.54 32.89 -20.86
CA GLU A 2 -3.04 31.53 -21.08
C GLU A 2 -2.90 30.75 -19.78
N ALA A 3 -3.98 30.09 -19.35
CA ALA A 3 -3.92 29.16 -18.23
C ALA A 3 -2.93 28.06 -18.61
N LYS A 4 -1.77 28.02 -17.95
CA LYS A 4 -0.83 26.89 -18.09
C LYS A 4 -1.59 25.64 -17.66
N GLU A 5 -1.91 24.78 -18.63
CA GLU A 5 -2.52 23.47 -18.43
C GLU A 5 -1.74 22.74 -17.33
N ASP A 6 -2.43 22.20 -16.32
CA ASP A 6 -1.80 21.55 -15.18
C ASP A 6 -1.54 20.07 -15.48
N ALA A 7 -0.45 19.50 -14.96
CA ALA A 7 -0.19 18.09 -15.19
C ALA A 7 -1.15 17.24 -14.35
N ARG A 8 -1.88 16.35 -15.02
CA ARG A 8 -2.80 15.39 -14.38
C ARG A 8 -2.05 14.12 -14.04
N ILE A 9 -2.28 13.59 -12.85
CA ILE A 9 -1.76 12.29 -12.42
C ILE A 9 -2.93 11.37 -12.15
N GLU A 10 -2.88 10.17 -12.71
CA GLU A 10 -3.78 9.08 -12.42
C GLU A 10 -2.99 7.99 -11.71
N VAL A 11 -3.47 7.50 -10.57
CA VAL A 11 -2.86 6.40 -9.81
C VAL A 11 -3.79 5.21 -9.89
N ILE A 12 -3.32 4.12 -10.50
CA ILE A 12 -4.03 2.84 -10.55
C ILE A 12 -3.38 1.92 -9.52
N LEU A 13 -4.13 1.44 -8.54
CA LEU A 13 -3.61 0.44 -7.61
C LEU A 13 -3.71 -0.93 -8.27
N LEU A 14 -2.56 -1.48 -8.66
CA LEU A 14 -2.48 -2.78 -9.33
C LEU A 14 -2.67 -3.95 -8.36
N GLY A 15 -2.33 -3.72 -7.09
CA GLY A 15 -2.57 -4.64 -5.99
C GLY A 15 -2.64 -3.91 -4.66
N THR A 16 -3.38 -4.48 -3.71
CA THR A 16 -3.70 -3.83 -2.42
C THR A 16 -3.59 -4.77 -1.21
N GLY A 17 -3.07 -5.97 -1.41
CA GLY A 17 -2.94 -7.02 -0.41
C GLY A 17 -1.52 -7.19 0.13
N THR A 18 -1.43 -8.04 1.14
CA THR A 18 -0.18 -8.46 1.78
C THR A 18 0.69 -9.35 0.87
N SER A 19 1.89 -9.71 1.33
CA SER A 19 2.81 -10.63 0.65
C SER A 19 2.15 -11.96 0.26
N GLY A 20 1.25 -12.46 1.10
CA GLY A 20 0.48 -13.69 0.87
C GLY A 20 -0.64 -13.60 -0.17
N GLN A 21 -0.99 -12.40 -0.63
CA GLN A 21 -2.17 -12.10 -1.46
C GLN A 21 -3.49 -12.53 -0.77
N VAL A 22 -4.62 -12.11 -1.32
CA VAL A 22 -5.95 -12.59 -0.93
C VAL A 22 -6.67 -13.03 -2.21
N PRO A 23 -7.27 -14.24 -2.25
CA PRO A 23 -7.45 -15.20 -1.15
C PRO A 23 -6.17 -15.94 -0.74
N SER A 24 -6.13 -16.39 0.52
CA SER A 24 -5.10 -17.29 1.03
C SER A 24 -5.35 -18.72 0.52
N ILE A 25 -4.31 -19.36 -0.03
CA ILE A 25 -4.36 -20.75 -0.49
C ILE A 25 -4.88 -21.68 0.61
N ALA A 26 -4.40 -21.51 1.85
CA ALA A 26 -4.82 -22.34 2.98
C ALA A 26 -6.34 -22.27 3.24
N CYS A 27 -6.97 -21.12 3.03
CA CYS A 27 -8.43 -20.99 3.16
C CYS A 27 -9.18 -21.62 1.98
N LEU A 28 -8.64 -21.49 0.76
CA LEU A 28 -9.28 -22.04 -0.44
C LEU A 28 -9.22 -23.55 -0.51
N THR A 29 -8.13 -24.14 -0.02
CA THR A 29 -7.89 -25.58 -0.05
C THR A 29 -8.18 -26.26 1.29
N ASP A 30 -8.91 -25.57 2.18
CA ASP A 30 -9.29 -26.13 3.47
C ASP A 30 -10.18 -27.36 3.24
N PRO A 31 -9.79 -28.57 3.69
CA PRO A 31 -10.51 -29.80 3.37
C PRO A 31 -11.89 -29.88 4.04
N GLU A 32 -12.12 -29.09 5.08
CA GLU A 32 -13.40 -28.98 5.79
C GLU A 32 -14.25 -27.82 5.26
N ASP A 33 -13.80 -27.15 4.19
CA ASP A 33 -14.40 -25.95 3.64
C ASP A 33 -14.59 -24.87 4.74
N GLN A 34 -13.58 -24.66 5.59
CA GLN A 34 -13.60 -23.67 6.68
C GLN A 34 -12.83 -22.37 6.36
N GLY A 35 -12.51 -22.12 5.09
CA GLY A 35 -11.91 -20.85 4.65
C GLY A 35 -12.68 -19.62 5.13
N CYS A 36 -11.96 -18.54 5.45
CA CYS A 36 -12.60 -17.33 5.97
C CYS A 36 -13.47 -16.63 4.92
N ARG A 37 -14.44 -15.82 5.38
CA ARG A 37 -15.42 -15.12 4.53
C ARG A 37 -14.77 -14.32 3.40
N CYS A 38 -13.74 -13.53 3.71
CA CYS A 38 -12.99 -12.75 2.72
C CYS A 38 -12.34 -13.65 1.64
N CYS A 39 -11.71 -14.77 2.01
CA CYS A 39 -11.10 -15.67 1.02
C CYS A 39 -12.12 -16.38 0.12
N LYS A 40 -13.35 -16.57 0.60
CA LYS A 40 -14.45 -17.19 -0.14
C LYS A 40 -15.38 -16.18 -0.80
N SER A 41 -15.06 -14.90 -0.70
CA SER A 41 -15.90 -13.81 -1.22
C SER A 41 -15.94 -13.85 -2.74
N GLU A 42 -17.12 -13.59 -3.31
CA GLU A 42 -17.29 -13.35 -4.75
C GLU A 42 -17.04 -11.87 -5.11
N ASP A 43 -16.92 -10.98 -4.12
CA ASP A 43 -16.58 -9.59 -4.35
C ASP A 43 -15.12 -9.48 -4.84
N ARG A 44 -14.94 -8.88 -6.02
CA ARG A 44 -13.62 -8.64 -6.61
C ARG A 44 -12.74 -7.74 -5.75
N LYS A 45 -13.31 -6.89 -4.89
CA LYS A 45 -12.53 -6.04 -3.98
C LYS A 45 -11.87 -6.83 -2.83
N ASP A 46 -12.28 -8.08 -2.63
CA ASP A 46 -11.61 -9.04 -1.75
C ASP A 46 -10.50 -9.83 -2.43
N LEU A 47 -10.39 -9.77 -3.76
CA LEU A 47 -9.22 -10.27 -4.49
C LEU A 47 -8.13 -9.20 -4.43
N ARG A 48 -7.05 -9.50 -3.69
CA ARG A 48 -6.00 -8.52 -3.39
C ARG A 48 -4.64 -9.08 -3.80
N ARG A 49 -4.07 -8.51 -4.86
CA ARG A 49 -2.71 -8.81 -5.32
C ARG A 49 -1.67 -8.17 -4.41
N ASN A 50 -0.39 -8.48 -4.62
CA ASN A 50 0.70 -7.83 -3.90
C ASN A 50 0.66 -6.33 -4.16
N THR A 51 0.88 -5.55 -3.11
CA THR A 51 0.75 -4.09 -3.14
C THR A 51 1.65 -3.48 -4.23
N SER A 52 1.05 -2.73 -5.15
CA SER A 52 1.73 -2.10 -6.28
C SER A 52 0.85 -1.00 -6.88
N ALA A 53 1.46 0.04 -7.45
CA ALA A 53 0.76 1.15 -8.07
C ALA A 53 1.37 1.53 -9.42
N LEU A 54 0.53 1.90 -10.37
CA LEU A 54 0.94 2.50 -11.64
C LEU A 54 0.44 3.94 -11.71
N LEU A 55 1.38 4.87 -11.85
CA LEU A 55 1.08 6.27 -12.08
C LEU A 55 1.12 6.57 -13.58
N ARG A 56 0.07 7.22 -14.08
CA ARG A 56 -0.02 7.78 -15.44
C ARG A 56 0.08 9.29 -15.33
N ILE A 57 1.20 9.83 -15.79
CA ILE A 57 1.52 11.25 -15.68
C ILE A 57 1.26 11.90 -17.04
N HIS A 58 0.20 12.71 -17.10
CA HIS A 58 -0.17 13.49 -18.27
C HIS A 58 0.47 14.88 -18.18
N HIS A 59 1.71 14.99 -18.66
CA HIS A 59 2.41 16.27 -18.69
C HIS A 59 2.00 17.08 -19.93
N PRO A 60 1.65 18.38 -19.82
CA PRO A 60 1.23 19.22 -20.94
C PRO A 60 2.27 19.35 -22.05
N SER A 61 3.57 19.26 -21.70
CA SER A 61 4.65 19.30 -22.69
C SER A 61 4.82 17.99 -23.46
N ASN A 62 4.12 16.92 -23.09
CA ASN A 62 4.21 15.62 -23.76
C ASN A 62 3.07 15.44 -24.77
N LYS A 63 2.94 16.41 -25.68
CA LYS A 63 2.00 16.38 -26.80
C LYS A 63 2.75 16.15 -28.11
N THR A 64 2.21 15.28 -28.97
CA THR A 64 2.77 15.03 -30.30
C THR A 64 2.41 16.11 -31.32
N SER A 65 1.35 16.89 -31.05
CA SER A 65 0.97 18.12 -31.75
C SER A 65 0.14 19.02 -30.83
N PRO A 66 -0.05 20.31 -31.15
CA PRO A 66 -0.84 21.24 -30.31
C PRO A 66 -2.25 20.73 -29.96
N ASP A 67 -2.89 20.00 -30.88
CA ASP A 67 -4.26 19.50 -30.76
C ASP A 67 -4.33 18.04 -30.28
N ALA A 68 -3.18 17.36 -30.12
CA ALA A 68 -3.15 15.96 -29.68
C ALA A 68 -3.27 15.86 -28.16
N PRO A 69 -4.00 14.86 -27.63
CA PRO A 69 -3.98 14.56 -26.20
C PRO A 69 -2.55 14.19 -25.78
N SER A 70 -2.15 14.55 -24.56
CA SER A 70 -0.84 14.17 -24.05
C SER A 70 -0.76 12.66 -23.85
N THR A 71 0.28 12.04 -24.42
CA THR A 71 0.57 10.63 -24.15
C THR A 71 1.04 10.52 -22.70
N PRO A 72 0.37 9.73 -21.84
CA PRO A 72 0.81 9.59 -20.46
C PRO A 72 2.15 8.86 -20.39
N LEU A 73 2.97 9.29 -19.43
CA LEU A 73 4.18 8.57 -19.02
C LEU A 73 3.82 7.64 -17.85
N HIS A 74 4.36 6.43 -17.87
CA HIS A 74 3.98 5.35 -16.96
C HIS A 74 5.10 5.08 -15.95
N LEU A 75 4.83 5.36 -14.67
CA LEU A 75 5.71 5.09 -13.55
C LEU A 75 5.11 3.97 -12.70
N LEU A 76 5.73 2.80 -12.72
CA LEU A 76 5.32 1.65 -11.91
C LEU A 76 6.06 1.66 -10.57
N ILE A 77 5.36 1.34 -9.49
CA ILE A 77 5.95 1.12 -8.16
C ILE A 77 5.74 -0.34 -7.80
N ASP A 78 6.85 -1.04 -7.58
CA ASP A 78 6.97 -2.47 -7.32
C ASP A 78 6.44 -3.39 -8.43
N VAL A 79 7.07 -4.55 -8.54
CA VAL A 79 6.80 -5.58 -9.54
C VAL A 79 6.73 -6.92 -8.82
N GLY A 80 5.71 -7.09 -7.99
CA GLY A 80 5.51 -8.28 -7.16
C GLY A 80 5.14 -9.55 -7.91
N LYS A 81 4.96 -10.65 -7.18
CA LYS A 81 4.60 -11.98 -7.74
C LYS A 81 3.33 -11.98 -8.60
N SER A 82 2.41 -11.06 -8.32
CA SER A 82 1.13 -10.91 -9.03
C SER A 82 1.14 -9.83 -10.11
N PHE A 83 2.31 -9.29 -10.45
CA PHE A 83 2.47 -8.31 -11.53
C PHE A 83 1.88 -8.81 -12.86
N CYS A 84 2.19 -10.05 -13.25
CA CYS A 84 1.72 -10.62 -14.52
C CYS A 84 0.18 -10.63 -14.61
N GLU A 85 -0.49 -11.00 -13.52
CA GLU A 85 -1.95 -10.99 -13.43
C GLU A 85 -2.52 -9.57 -13.47
N ALA A 86 -1.93 -8.65 -12.70
CA ALA A 86 -2.35 -7.25 -12.69
C ALA A 86 -2.17 -6.60 -14.07
N ALA A 87 -1.03 -6.82 -14.73
CA ALA A 87 -0.74 -6.29 -16.06
C ALA A 87 -1.72 -6.83 -17.11
N ARG A 88 -1.99 -8.15 -17.10
CA ARG A 88 -2.97 -8.77 -18.02
C ARG A 88 -4.37 -8.19 -17.84
N GLU A 89 -4.75 -7.85 -16.62
CA GLU A 89 -6.06 -7.26 -16.36
C GLU A 89 -6.12 -5.77 -16.71
N PHE A 90 -5.23 -4.95 -16.17
CA PHE A 90 -5.37 -3.50 -16.19
C PHE A 90 -4.71 -2.84 -17.40
N PHE A 91 -3.64 -3.41 -17.94
CA PHE A 91 -2.91 -2.74 -19.02
C PHE A 91 -3.74 -2.59 -20.30
N PRO A 92 -4.49 -3.63 -20.76
CA PRO A 92 -5.40 -3.47 -21.89
C PRO A 92 -6.53 -2.47 -21.60
N LYS A 93 -7.10 -2.47 -20.39
CA LYS A 93 -8.19 -1.56 -19.99
C LYS A 93 -7.78 -0.08 -20.07
N HIS A 94 -6.52 0.22 -19.76
CA HIS A 94 -6.00 1.59 -19.74
C HIS A 94 -5.05 1.92 -20.91
N ASN A 95 -4.98 1.05 -21.93
CA ASN A 95 -4.10 1.18 -23.10
C ASN A 95 -2.61 1.39 -22.72
N ILE A 96 -2.14 0.68 -21.69
CA ILE A 96 -0.75 0.74 -21.24
C ILE A 96 0.06 -0.24 -22.09
N ARG A 97 1.01 0.30 -22.85
CA ARG A 97 1.91 -0.50 -23.70
C ARG A 97 3.37 -0.07 -23.55
N ARG A 98 3.71 0.66 -22.49
CA ARG A 98 5.08 1.09 -22.20
C ARG A 98 5.19 1.40 -20.72
N LEU A 99 6.33 1.09 -20.12
CA LEU A 99 6.72 1.55 -18.80
C LEU A 99 7.94 2.47 -18.96
N ASP A 100 7.81 3.71 -18.52
CA ASP A 100 8.86 4.71 -18.69
C ASP A 100 9.83 4.69 -17.50
N ALA A 101 9.37 4.25 -16.33
CA ALA A 101 10.20 3.96 -15.17
C ALA A 101 9.52 2.96 -14.23
N VAL A 102 10.33 2.19 -13.51
CA VAL A 102 9.92 1.33 -12.41
C VAL A 102 10.68 1.74 -11.16
N LEU A 103 9.98 2.00 -10.06
CA LEU A 103 10.55 2.24 -8.74
C LEU A 103 10.36 0.96 -7.91
N LEU A 104 11.41 0.49 -7.24
CA LEU A 104 11.31 -0.62 -6.29
C LEU A 104 11.47 -0.10 -4.87
N THR A 105 10.60 -0.53 -3.97
CA THR A 105 10.62 -0.12 -2.56
C THR A 105 11.64 -0.92 -1.76
N HIS A 106 11.71 -2.24 -1.96
CA HIS A 106 12.58 -3.14 -1.21
C HIS A 106 12.71 -4.52 -1.88
N PRO A 107 13.68 -5.37 -1.48
CA PRO A 107 13.96 -6.64 -2.17
C PRO A 107 13.14 -7.85 -1.64
N HIS A 108 11.94 -7.68 -1.08
CA HIS A 108 11.09 -8.83 -0.77
C HIS A 108 10.33 -9.35 -1.99
N ALA A 109 10.00 -10.63 -1.97
CA ALA A 109 9.43 -11.35 -3.10
C ALA A 109 8.16 -10.70 -3.67
N ASP A 110 7.31 -10.20 -2.78
CA ASP A 110 6.07 -9.50 -3.11
C ASP A 110 6.27 -8.10 -3.71
N ALA A 111 7.49 -7.55 -3.66
CA ALA A 111 7.85 -6.31 -4.34
C ALA A 111 8.65 -6.53 -5.63
N ILE A 112 9.37 -7.66 -5.79
CA ILE A 112 10.32 -7.83 -6.92
C ILE A 112 10.15 -9.08 -7.78
N ASN A 113 9.43 -10.12 -7.36
CA ASN A 113 9.48 -11.41 -8.07
C ASN A 113 8.78 -11.42 -9.43
N GLY A 114 7.99 -10.40 -9.74
CA GLY A 114 7.43 -10.18 -11.07
C GLY A 114 8.40 -9.53 -12.06
N LEU A 115 9.61 -9.14 -11.63
CA LEU A 115 10.66 -8.67 -12.55
C LEU A 115 10.97 -9.70 -13.65
N ASP A 116 10.81 -10.99 -13.34
CA ASP A 116 11.00 -12.04 -14.33
C ASP A 116 9.90 -12.06 -15.40
N ASP A 117 8.65 -11.82 -15.01
CA ASP A 117 7.56 -11.62 -15.97
C ASP A 117 7.75 -10.33 -16.78
N LEU A 118 8.23 -9.27 -16.12
CA LEU A 118 8.50 -7.98 -16.75
C LEU A 118 9.55 -8.08 -17.86
N ARG A 119 10.50 -9.02 -17.79
CA ARG A 119 11.52 -9.22 -18.82
C ARG A 119 10.88 -9.37 -20.22
N ALA A 120 9.70 -9.99 -20.30
CA ALA A 120 8.96 -10.27 -21.52
C ALA A 120 8.69 -9.01 -22.36
N TRP A 121 8.64 -7.82 -21.75
CA TRP A 121 8.43 -6.55 -22.45
C TRP A 121 9.63 -6.14 -23.32
N THR A 122 10.82 -6.64 -23.00
CA THR A 122 12.08 -6.24 -23.66
C THR A 122 12.63 -7.30 -24.60
N LEU A 123 12.09 -8.52 -24.56
CA LEU A 123 12.60 -9.62 -25.37
C LEU A 123 12.39 -9.34 -26.86
N GLY A 124 13.49 -9.30 -27.61
CA GLY A 124 13.46 -8.97 -29.04
C GLY A 124 12.85 -7.60 -29.37
N GLY A 125 12.81 -6.67 -28.41
CA GLY A 125 12.13 -5.38 -28.59
C GLY A 125 10.61 -5.49 -28.74
N ALA A 126 9.98 -6.53 -28.19
CA ALA A 126 8.55 -6.82 -28.37
C ALA A 126 7.62 -5.65 -27.99
N ILE A 127 8.00 -4.88 -26.95
CA ILE A 127 7.26 -3.70 -26.50
C ILE A 127 8.18 -2.49 -26.42
N GLN A 128 9.34 -2.61 -25.77
CA GLN A 128 10.33 -1.53 -25.66
C GLN A 128 11.75 -2.09 -25.55
N ASP A 129 12.74 -1.32 -26.01
CA ASP A 129 14.14 -1.76 -26.06
C ASP A 129 14.78 -1.93 -24.68
N SER A 130 14.37 -1.14 -23.70
CA SER A 130 14.84 -1.22 -22.31
C SER A 130 13.80 -0.66 -21.34
N ILE A 131 13.82 -1.10 -20.09
CA ILE A 131 13.03 -0.56 -18.98
C ILE A 131 13.97 0.02 -17.91
N PRO A 132 13.88 1.32 -17.60
CA PRO A 132 14.61 1.91 -16.47
C PRO A 132 14.04 1.44 -15.12
N ILE A 133 14.88 0.82 -14.31
CA ILE A 133 14.56 0.38 -12.94
C ILE A 133 15.33 1.25 -11.95
N TYR A 134 14.64 1.78 -10.94
CA TYR A 134 15.19 2.63 -9.90
C TYR A 134 15.02 1.95 -8.55
N CYS A 135 16.12 1.81 -7.81
CA CYS A 135 16.11 1.25 -6.46
C CYS A 135 17.36 1.71 -5.71
N ASN A 136 17.36 1.59 -4.38
CA ASN A 136 18.56 1.88 -3.60
C ASN A 136 19.62 0.77 -3.74
N GLU A 137 20.85 1.07 -3.30
CA GLU A 137 21.99 0.16 -3.41
C GLU A 137 21.74 -1.20 -2.73
N TYR A 138 21.07 -1.20 -1.58
CA TYR A 138 20.74 -2.42 -0.85
C TYR A 138 19.81 -3.33 -1.66
N THR A 139 18.72 -2.76 -2.17
CA THR A 139 17.75 -3.47 -3.01
C THR A 139 18.41 -4.04 -4.26
N HIS A 140 19.23 -3.23 -4.95
CA HIS A 140 19.98 -3.69 -6.13
C HIS A 140 20.94 -4.84 -5.80
N THR A 141 21.64 -4.76 -4.68
CA THR A 141 22.57 -5.81 -4.22
C THR A 141 21.85 -7.12 -3.96
N GLU A 142 20.71 -7.08 -3.25
CA GLU A 142 19.91 -8.27 -2.97
C GLU A 142 19.31 -8.87 -4.24
N ILE A 143 18.80 -8.05 -5.16
CA ILE A 143 18.33 -8.52 -6.48
C ILE A 143 19.47 -9.17 -7.26
N SER A 144 20.65 -8.54 -7.31
CA SER A 144 21.83 -9.07 -8.00
C SER A 144 22.25 -10.43 -7.45
N ARG A 145 22.08 -10.65 -6.14
CA ARG A 145 22.36 -11.93 -5.46
C ARG A 145 21.32 -13.00 -5.79
N MET A 146 20.03 -12.65 -5.78
CA MET A 146 18.93 -13.59 -6.00
C MET A 146 18.72 -13.93 -7.49
N TYR A 147 18.85 -12.93 -8.36
CA TYR A 147 18.57 -13.02 -9.79
C TYR A 147 19.68 -12.40 -10.65
N PRO A 148 20.91 -12.97 -10.63
CA PRO A 148 22.06 -12.39 -11.35
C PRO A 148 21.79 -12.11 -12.84
N TYR A 149 20.99 -12.95 -13.49
CA TYR A 149 20.66 -12.84 -14.92
C TYR A 149 19.74 -11.65 -15.26
N LEU A 150 18.99 -11.10 -14.29
CA LEU A 150 18.18 -9.90 -14.48
C LEU A 150 19.03 -8.62 -14.48
N VAL A 151 20.23 -8.68 -13.90
CA VAL A 151 21.15 -7.55 -13.75
C VAL A 151 22.29 -7.62 -14.76
N ASN A 152 22.83 -8.82 -14.98
CA ASN A 152 23.95 -9.05 -15.88
C ASN A 152 23.58 -10.09 -16.94
N SER A 153 23.48 -9.65 -18.20
CA SER A 153 23.20 -10.53 -19.36
C SER A 153 24.24 -11.63 -19.57
N HIS A 154 25.45 -11.49 -19.03
CA HIS A 154 26.50 -12.53 -19.08
C HIS A 154 26.32 -13.63 -18.03
N ALA A 155 25.45 -13.44 -17.03
CA ALA A 155 25.17 -14.44 -16.00
C ALA A 155 24.14 -15.50 -16.44
N LYS A 156 23.73 -15.51 -17.71
CA LYS A 156 22.86 -16.55 -18.28
C LYS A 156 23.58 -17.89 -18.30
N THR A 157 22.85 -18.96 -17.99
CA THR A 157 23.37 -20.34 -18.01
C THR A 157 23.09 -21.08 -19.33
N GLY A 158 22.52 -20.40 -20.35
CA GLY A 158 22.18 -21.00 -21.65
C GLY A 158 21.55 -20.00 -22.63
N GLY A 159 20.87 -20.49 -23.67
CA GLY A 159 20.23 -19.67 -24.72
C GLY A 159 18.95 -18.93 -24.31
N GLY A 160 18.68 -18.79 -23.00
CA GLY A 160 17.50 -18.11 -22.49
C GLY A 160 17.54 -16.60 -22.72
N ASP A 161 16.38 -16.02 -22.96
CA ASP A 161 16.21 -14.57 -23.11
C ASP A 161 16.46 -13.82 -21.78
N VAL A 162 17.10 -12.65 -21.83
CA VAL A 162 17.31 -11.79 -20.63
C VAL A 162 16.62 -10.47 -20.81
N PRO A 163 16.20 -9.83 -19.71
CA PRO A 163 15.71 -8.47 -19.80
C PRO A 163 16.76 -7.51 -20.36
N GLN A 164 16.29 -6.44 -20.95
CA GLN A 164 17.04 -5.21 -21.09
C GLN A 164 16.56 -4.24 -20.01
N PHE A 165 17.15 -4.33 -18.82
CA PHE A 165 16.89 -3.40 -17.73
C PHE A 165 18.04 -2.41 -17.59
N THR A 166 17.72 -1.13 -17.43
CA THR A 166 18.69 -0.10 -17.09
C THR A 166 18.55 0.24 -15.62
N TRP A 167 19.52 -0.20 -14.81
CA TRP A 167 19.52 -0.01 -13.37
C TRP A 167 20.02 1.40 -13.00
N ASN A 168 19.23 2.10 -12.22
CA ASN A 168 19.51 3.45 -11.73
C ASN A 168 19.50 3.43 -10.21
N ILE A 169 20.70 3.55 -9.60
CA ILE A 169 20.82 3.56 -8.14
C ILE A 169 20.39 4.92 -7.60
N ILE A 170 19.33 4.93 -6.81
CA ILE A 170 18.84 6.11 -6.10
C ILE A 170 19.32 6.11 -4.65
N ARG A 171 19.25 7.28 -4.01
CA ARG A 171 19.65 7.45 -2.61
C ARG A 171 18.47 8.00 -1.83
N ASP A 172 18.10 7.32 -0.76
CA ASP A 172 17.04 7.77 0.14
C ASP A 172 17.35 9.18 0.68
N GLY A 173 16.33 10.03 0.72
CA GLY A 173 16.41 11.44 1.12
C GLY A 173 16.96 12.39 0.05
N ILE A 174 17.36 11.91 -1.14
CA ILE A 174 17.84 12.75 -2.24
C ILE A 174 16.84 12.70 -3.39
N SER A 175 16.22 13.83 -3.71
CA SER A 175 15.27 13.90 -4.81
C SER A 175 15.94 13.78 -6.18
N PHE A 176 15.19 13.25 -7.13
CA PHE A 176 15.53 13.23 -8.54
C PHE A 176 14.29 13.55 -9.36
N THR A 177 14.46 13.80 -10.67
CA THR A 177 13.35 14.16 -11.54
C THR A 177 13.11 13.06 -12.57
N LEU A 178 11.86 12.61 -12.67
CA LEU A 178 11.37 11.78 -13.77
C LEU A 178 10.28 12.56 -14.47
N PHE A 179 10.38 12.75 -15.79
CA PHE A 179 9.29 13.31 -16.59
C PHE A 179 8.85 14.74 -16.16
N GLY A 180 9.77 15.53 -15.61
CA GLY A 180 9.44 16.85 -15.03
C GLY A 180 8.74 16.79 -13.67
N VAL A 181 8.60 15.60 -13.09
CA VAL A 181 8.05 15.35 -11.76
C VAL A 181 9.18 15.03 -10.78
N GLU A 182 9.20 15.73 -9.66
CA GLU A 182 10.12 15.42 -8.56
C GLU A 182 9.69 14.12 -7.86
N ILE A 183 10.64 13.21 -7.70
CA ILE A 183 10.52 11.98 -6.93
C ILE A 183 11.48 12.09 -5.75
N LEU A 184 10.96 11.99 -4.54
CA LEU A 184 11.74 12.00 -3.31
C LEU A 184 11.60 10.60 -2.64
N PRO A 185 12.61 9.73 -2.78
CA PRO A 185 12.67 8.48 -2.03
C PRO A 185 12.94 8.77 -0.56
N LEU A 186 12.27 8.06 0.35
CA LEU A 186 12.32 8.33 1.78
C LEU A 186 12.41 7.01 2.56
N PRO A 187 13.35 6.88 3.52
CA PRO A 187 13.54 5.64 4.25
C PRO A 187 12.45 5.46 5.31
N VAL A 188 11.89 4.26 5.38
CA VAL A 188 10.91 3.83 6.40
C VAL A 188 11.32 2.48 6.99
N HIS A 189 10.82 2.15 8.18
CA HIS A 189 11.08 0.85 8.80
C HIS A 189 10.02 -0.16 8.35
N HIS A 190 10.44 -1.38 8.03
CA HIS A 190 9.59 -2.53 7.71
C HIS A 190 9.99 -3.72 8.60
N GLY A 191 9.90 -3.51 9.91
CA GLY A 191 10.34 -4.46 10.92
C GLY A 191 11.83 -4.38 11.23
N LYS A 192 12.41 -5.49 11.67
CA LYS A 192 13.78 -5.56 12.19
C LYS A 192 14.52 -6.78 11.63
N PHE A 193 15.83 -6.69 11.52
CA PHE A 193 16.67 -7.86 11.25
C PHE A 193 16.71 -8.77 12.49
N PHE A 194 16.47 -10.08 12.30
CA PHE A 194 16.43 -11.08 13.38
C PHE A 194 17.79 -11.76 13.65
N GLU A 195 18.86 -11.34 12.98
CA GLU A 195 20.21 -11.93 13.15
C GLU A 195 20.81 -11.63 14.53
N SER A 196 21.60 -12.58 15.06
CA SER A 196 22.16 -12.53 16.42
C SER A 196 23.02 -11.29 16.69
N ASN A 197 23.65 -10.72 15.66
CA ASN A 197 24.56 -9.58 15.75
C ASN A 197 23.92 -8.25 15.31
N SER A 198 22.65 -8.29 14.89
CA SER A 198 21.90 -7.14 14.37
C SER A 198 20.59 -6.92 15.14
N LYS A 199 20.48 -7.46 16.37
CA LYS A 199 19.31 -7.28 17.24
C LYS A 199 18.96 -5.79 17.30
N ASP A 200 17.72 -5.48 16.92
CA ASP A 200 17.12 -4.14 16.88
C ASP A 200 17.50 -3.22 15.70
N LYS A 201 18.28 -3.66 14.71
CA LYS A 201 18.46 -2.86 13.49
C LYS A 201 17.16 -2.90 12.66
N PRO A 202 16.55 -1.74 12.33
CA PRO A 202 15.37 -1.70 11.47
C PRO A 202 15.70 -2.22 10.07
N TYR A 203 14.78 -2.98 9.50
CA TYR A 203 14.81 -3.29 8.07
C TYR A 203 14.29 -2.06 7.34
N ILE A 204 15.07 -1.50 6.43
CA ILE A 204 14.73 -0.24 5.74
C ILE A 204 14.11 -0.54 4.38
N CYS A 205 12.93 0.02 4.15
CA CYS A 205 12.30 0.09 2.83
C CYS A 205 12.31 1.54 2.33
N THR A 206 12.21 1.71 1.03
CA THR A 206 12.05 3.02 0.39
C THR A 206 10.58 3.29 0.14
N SER A 207 10.07 4.39 0.70
CA SER A 207 8.79 5.01 0.35
C SER A 207 9.01 6.15 -0.66
N TYR A 208 7.96 6.60 -1.33
CA TYR A 208 8.08 7.58 -2.40
C TYR A 208 7.12 8.75 -2.23
N MET A 209 7.68 9.96 -2.12
CA MET A 209 6.93 11.20 -2.30
C MET A 209 7.06 11.67 -3.75
N ILE A 210 5.91 11.86 -4.39
CA ILE A 210 5.79 12.06 -5.83
C ILE A 210 5.12 13.41 -6.06
N ALA A 211 5.82 14.28 -6.80
CA ALA A 211 5.37 15.62 -7.15
C ALA A 211 4.94 16.49 -5.96
N LYS A 212 5.49 16.19 -4.77
CA LYS A 212 5.11 16.81 -3.49
C LYS A 212 3.61 16.71 -3.16
N THR A 213 2.89 15.79 -3.78
CA THR A 213 1.42 15.73 -3.73
C THR A 213 0.86 14.34 -3.43
N ILE A 214 1.57 13.29 -3.85
CA ILE A 214 1.25 11.91 -3.54
C ILE A 214 2.36 11.36 -2.64
N TYR A 215 2.01 10.74 -1.51
CA TYR A 215 2.95 9.96 -0.73
C TYR A 215 2.51 8.49 -0.74
N TYR A 216 3.38 7.63 -1.26
CA TYR A 216 3.19 6.18 -1.34
C TYR A 216 4.12 5.51 -0.34
N VAL A 217 3.54 4.82 0.64
CA VAL A 217 4.26 4.11 1.68
C VAL A 217 3.57 2.77 1.98
N SER A 218 4.01 1.71 1.31
CA SER A 218 3.64 0.34 1.63
C SER A 218 4.64 -0.29 2.60
N ASP A 219 4.28 -1.45 3.18
CA ASP A 219 5.21 -2.29 3.93
C ASP A 219 5.95 -1.52 5.04
N VAL A 220 5.21 -0.90 5.97
CA VAL A 220 5.80 -0.01 6.98
C VAL A 220 5.37 -0.37 8.39
N SER A 221 6.33 -0.55 9.29
CA SER A 221 6.10 -0.67 10.74
C SER A 221 6.31 0.64 11.48
N GLU A 222 7.04 1.59 10.90
CA GLU A 222 7.33 2.91 11.47
C GLU A 222 7.79 3.89 10.38
N ILE A 223 7.26 5.11 10.40
CA ILE A 223 7.81 6.25 9.65
C ILE A 223 8.71 7.03 10.62
N PRO A 224 10.04 7.02 10.46
CA PRO A 224 10.94 7.74 11.36
C PRO A 224 10.62 9.24 11.41
N GLU A 225 10.85 9.89 12.56
CA GLU A 225 10.59 11.32 12.74
C GLU A 225 11.36 12.19 11.73
N GLU A 226 12.57 11.78 11.34
CA GLU A 226 13.34 12.48 10.29
C GLU A 226 12.62 12.42 8.93
N THR A 227 12.09 11.25 8.58
CA THR A 227 11.31 11.05 7.35
C THR A 227 10.01 11.84 7.41
N MET A 228 9.29 11.79 8.52
CA MET A 228 8.07 12.57 8.73
C MET A 228 8.33 14.07 8.58
N THR A 229 9.39 14.59 9.20
CA THR A 229 9.79 16.00 9.10
C THR A 229 10.09 16.39 7.66
N LYS A 230 10.86 15.57 6.92
CA LYS A 230 11.15 15.81 5.49
C LYS A 230 9.89 15.84 4.62
N ILE A 231 8.91 14.98 4.89
CA ILE A 231 7.62 15.00 4.19
C ILE A 231 6.91 16.33 4.46
N LEU A 232 6.75 16.69 5.73
CA LEU A 232 6.07 17.92 6.14
C LEU A 232 6.73 19.17 5.54
N GLU A 233 8.05 19.24 5.54
CA GLU A 233 8.81 20.35 4.94
C GLU A 233 8.66 20.39 3.42
N SER A 234 8.65 19.23 2.75
CA SER A 234 8.65 19.18 1.29
C SER A 234 7.31 19.55 0.63
N HIS A 235 6.16 19.36 1.30
CA HIS A 235 4.86 19.84 0.80
C HIS A 235 4.41 21.19 1.39
N SER A 236 5.10 21.69 2.43
CA SER A 236 4.88 23.03 2.97
C SER A 236 5.19 24.11 1.92
N GLY A 237 4.26 25.05 1.70
CA GLY A 237 4.50 26.21 0.82
C GLY A 237 4.23 26.01 -0.67
N ARG A 238 3.43 25.01 -1.09
CA ARG A 238 3.02 24.78 -2.50
C ARG A 238 2.36 26.00 -3.20
N GLY A 239 1.96 27.04 -2.48
CA GLY A 239 1.46 28.30 -3.05
C GLY A 239 0.16 28.17 -3.86
N ASP A 240 -0.52 27.04 -3.74
CA ASP A 240 -1.66 26.60 -4.56
C ASP A 240 -3.04 26.95 -3.95
N GLY A 241 -3.07 27.75 -2.88
CA GLY A 241 -4.29 28.07 -2.15
C GLY A 241 -4.85 26.91 -1.29
N GLY A 242 -4.24 25.73 -1.36
CA GLY A 242 -4.63 24.51 -0.63
C GLY A 242 -3.92 24.30 0.71
N GLY A 243 -3.26 25.33 1.24
CA GLY A 243 -2.58 25.29 2.54
C GLY A 243 -1.35 24.39 2.60
N GLY A 244 -0.81 23.93 1.47
CA GLY A 244 0.38 23.07 1.45
C GLY A 244 0.14 21.64 1.96
N ARG A 245 -1.06 21.09 1.76
CA ARG A 245 -1.39 19.69 2.12
C ARG A 245 -0.97 18.69 1.04
N LEU A 246 -0.79 17.44 1.43
CA LEU A 246 -0.71 16.31 0.50
C LEU A 246 -2.09 16.07 -0.14
N ASN A 247 -2.14 15.76 -1.43
CA ASN A 247 -3.40 15.41 -2.06
C ASN A 247 -3.77 13.95 -1.73
N VAL A 248 -2.81 13.05 -1.89
CA VAL A 248 -3.04 11.61 -1.77
C VAL A 248 -2.00 10.98 -0.84
N LEU A 249 -2.48 10.23 0.14
CA LEU A 249 -1.68 9.31 0.94
C LEU A 249 -2.11 7.87 0.60
N ILE A 250 -1.18 7.01 0.22
CA ILE A 250 -1.38 5.57 0.10
C ILE A 250 -0.51 4.92 1.17
N ILE A 251 -1.12 4.22 2.13
CA ILE A 251 -0.44 3.80 3.36
C ILE A 251 -0.77 2.36 3.77
N ASP A 252 0.25 1.63 4.19
CA ASP A 252 0.14 0.28 4.76
C ASP A 252 -0.81 0.23 5.96
N THR A 253 -1.67 -0.78 5.99
CA THR A 253 -2.59 -1.10 7.09
C THR A 253 -2.93 -2.59 7.01
N LEU A 254 -2.04 -3.43 7.56
CA LEU A 254 -2.18 -4.88 7.44
C LEU A 254 -3.46 -5.42 8.08
N ARG A 255 -3.79 -4.89 9.28
CA ARG A 255 -4.89 -5.34 10.14
C ARG A 255 -5.18 -4.31 11.24
N LEU A 256 -6.08 -4.62 12.18
CA LEU A 256 -6.36 -3.72 13.31
C LEU A 256 -5.14 -3.50 14.22
N LEU A 257 -4.54 -4.59 14.71
CA LEU A 257 -3.40 -4.52 15.61
C LEU A 257 -2.07 -4.41 14.84
N PRO A 258 -1.08 -3.68 15.38
CA PRO A 258 0.26 -3.65 14.82
C PRO A 258 0.84 -5.05 14.58
N HIS A 259 1.68 -5.15 13.55
CA HIS A 259 2.52 -6.31 13.28
C HIS A 259 3.99 -5.92 13.43
N ALA A 260 4.89 -6.90 13.56
CA ALA A 260 6.32 -6.63 13.69
C ALA A 260 6.88 -5.81 12.50
N SER A 261 6.31 -6.00 11.31
CA SER A 261 6.77 -5.36 10.07
C SER A 261 5.75 -4.44 9.39
N HIS A 262 4.54 -4.32 9.94
CA HIS A 262 3.45 -3.57 9.29
C HIS A 262 2.62 -2.78 10.29
N PHE A 263 2.00 -1.72 9.79
CA PHE A 263 1.10 -0.87 10.54
C PHE A 263 -0.20 -1.61 10.85
N GLY A 264 -0.68 -1.34 12.07
CA GLY A 264 -2.10 -1.50 12.41
C GLY A 264 -2.91 -0.26 12.02
N ILE A 265 -4.23 -0.33 12.15
CA ILE A 265 -5.13 0.79 11.80
C ILE A 265 -4.78 2.07 12.56
N ALA A 266 -4.51 2.00 13.87
CA ALA A 266 -4.21 3.18 14.68
C ALA A 266 -2.98 3.94 14.15
N GLN A 267 -1.89 3.21 13.89
CA GLN A 267 -0.63 3.78 13.37
C GLN A 267 -0.83 4.45 12.00
N ALA A 268 -1.59 3.82 11.10
CA ALA A 268 -1.89 4.38 9.79
C ALA A 268 -2.75 5.66 9.88
N ILE A 269 -3.78 5.64 10.74
CA ILE A 269 -4.64 6.82 10.96
C ILE A 269 -3.86 7.98 11.60
N HIS A 270 -2.99 7.73 12.58
CA HIS A 270 -2.19 8.80 13.17
C HIS A 270 -1.15 9.36 12.20
N ALA A 271 -0.53 8.52 11.37
CA ALA A 271 0.34 8.98 10.31
C ALA A 271 -0.44 9.89 9.34
N ALA A 272 -1.67 9.49 8.96
CA ALA A 272 -2.55 10.32 8.14
C ALA A 272 -2.95 11.64 8.84
N GLN A 273 -3.24 11.63 10.15
CA GLN A 273 -3.53 12.86 10.90
C GLN A 273 -2.34 13.83 10.88
N ARG A 274 -1.12 13.33 11.10
CA ARG A 274 0.10 14.14 11.11
C ARG A 274 0.40 14.72 9.73
N LEU A 275 0.23 13.93 8.68
CA LEU A 275 0.48 14.30 7.29
C LEU A 275 -0.65 15.15 6.67
N ASN A 276 -1.85 15.09 7.26
CA ASN A 276 -3.03 15.85 6.86
C ASN A 276 -3.33 15.83 5.34
N PRO A 277 -3.39 14.65 4.67
CA PRO A 277 -3.70 14.58 3.26
C PRO A 277 -5.17 14.91 2.98
N ILE A 278 -5.53 15.19 1.72
CA ILE A 278 -6.92 15.37 1.28
C ILE A 278 -7.65 14.03 1.19
N ARG A 279 -6.96 13.00 0.68
CA ARG A 279 -7.45 11.63 0.58
C ARG A 279 -6.39 10.65 1.06
N THR A 280 -6.79 9.72 1.94
CA THR A 280 -5.96 8.60 2.37
C THR A 280 -6.57 7.28 1.88
N TYR A 281 -5.76 6.43 1.31
CA TYR A 281 -6.12 5.09 0.85
C TYR A 281 -5.27 4.05 1.59
N LEU A 282 -5.93 3.15 2.29
CA LEU A 282 -5.29 2.10 3.07
C LEU A 282 -5.04 0.87 2.17
N VAL A 283 -3.83 0.30 2.23
CA VAL A 283 -3.40 -0.87 1.45
C VAL A 283 -2.73 -1.92 2.35
N GLY A 284 -2.35 -3.07 1.80
CA GLY A 284 -1.63 -4.12 2.52
C GLY A 284 -2.52 -5.08 3.30
N PHE A 285 -3.85 -5.02 3.11
CA PHE A 285 -4.79 -5.78 3.91
C PHE A 285 -4.57 -7.30 3.79
N THR A 286 -4.58 -7.97 4.94
CA THR A 286 -4.62 -9.44 5.00
C THR A 286 -6.04 -9.99 4.78
N HIS A 287 -6.17 -11.30 4.65
CA HIS A 287 -7.47 -11.99 4.58
C HIS A 287 -8.27 -11.87 5.90
N ARG A 288 -9.39 -12.59 6.01
CA ARG A 288 -10.33 -12.65 7.17
C ARG A 288 -11.32 -11.51 7.30
N VAL A 289 -10.99 -10.31 6.84
CA VAL A 289 -11.90 -9.15 6.85
C VAL A 289 -12.18 -8.71 5.42
N THR A 290 -13.45 -8.71 5.03
CA THR A 290 -13.92 -8.31 3.70
C THR A 290 -13.69 -6.83 3.46
N HIS A 291 -13.64 -6.46 2.20
CA HIS A 291 -13.53 -5.08 1.77
C HIS A 291 -14.73 -4.25 2.25
N ASP A 292 -15.93 -4.83 2.27
CA ASP A 292 -17.14 -4.16 2.78
C ASP A 292 -17.02 -3.82 4.27
N CYS A 293 -16.51 -4.74 5.10
CA CYS A 293 -16.29 -4.48 6.52
C CYS A 293 -15.24 -3.37 6.73
N TRP A 294 -14.15 -3.39 5.97
CA TRP A 294 -13.17 -2.29 5.96
C TRP A 294 -13.77 -0.96 5.48
N THR A 295 -14.68 -1.01 4.51
CA THR A 295 -15.37 0.16 3.96
C THR A 295 -16.25 0.81 5.03
N TYR A 296 -17.04 0.01 5.74
CA TYR A 296 -17.86 0.47 6.86
C TYR A 296 -17.01 1.13 7.95
N CYS A 297 -15.89 0.48 8.33
CA CYS A 297 -14.95 1.03 9.31
C CYS A 297 -14.34 2.37 8.86
N CYS A 298 -13.87 2.46 7.62
CA CYS A 298 -13.25 3.69 7.09
C CYS A 298 -14.26 4.82 6.92
N GLN A 299 -15.52 4.51 6.59
CA GLN A 299 -16.61 5.50 6.57
C GLN A 299 -16.87 6.08 7.95
N ALA A 300 -16.93 5.24 8.99
CA ALA A 300 -17.08 5.70 10.37
C ALA A 300 -15.91 6.63 10.79
N ILE A 301 -14.66 6.23 10.50
CA ILE A 301 -13.47 7.06 10.77
C ILE A 301 -13.58 8.40 10.04
N SER A 302 -13.89 8.40 8.74
CA SER A 302 -14.00 9.63 7.93
C SER A 302 -15.14 10.56 8.37
N GLN A 303 -16.16 10.02 9.04
CA GLN A 303 -17.27 10.78 9.61
C GLN A 303 -16.97 11.31 11.02
N GLY A 304 -15.80 11.00 11.59
CA GLY A 304 -15.44 11.38 12.96
C GLY A 304 -16.24 10.65 14.03
N ARG A 305 -16.78 9.46 13.72
CA ARG A 305 -17.46 8.59 14.69
C ARG A 305 -16.49 8.18 15.79
N ARG A 306 -17.02 7.91 16.98
CA ARG A 306 -16.27 7.43 18.14
C ARG A 306 -16.60 6.01 18.48
N SER A 307 -15.70 5.33 19.18
CA SER A 307 -15.91 3.96 19.64
C SER A 307 -17.19 3.78 20.46
N THR A 308 -17.56 4.80 21.25
CA THR A 308 -18.79 4.84 22.06
C THR A 308 -20.05 4.72 21.24
N ASP A 309 -20.03 5.14 19.97
CA ASP A 309 -21.21 5.08 19.11
C ASP A 309 -21.52 3.64 18.63
N PHE A 310 -20.71 2.66 19.04
CA PHE A 310 -20.84 1.24 18.71
C PHE A 310 -20.99 0.36 19.97
N GLU A 311 -21.07 0.96 21.17
CA GLU A 311 -21.19 0.22 22.43
C GLU A 311 -22.61 -0.34 22.66
N ASP A 312 -23.66 0.34 22.19
CA ASP A 312 -25.06 -0.06 22.36
C ASP A 312 -25.52 -1.24 21.49
N ALA A 313 -24.81 -1.52 20.39
CA ALA A 313 -25.10 -2.66 19.50
C ALA A 313 -24.82 -4.03 20.18
N SER A 314 -24.08 -4.03 21.29
CA SER A 314 -23.81 -5.24 22.08
C SER A 314 -24.92 -5.63 23.06
N SER A 315 -25.91 -4.76 23.28
CA SER A 315 -26.96 -4.95 24.30
C SER A 315 -28.41 -4.86 23.80
N SER A 316 -28.64 -4.46 22.54
CA SER A 316 -30.00 -4.38 21.98
C SER A 316 -30.06 -4.93 20.54
N SER A 317 -30.95 -5.92 20.37
CA SER A 317 -31.41 -6.54 19.11
C SER A 317 -30.53 -6.33 17.87
N SER A 318 -29.55 -7.21 17.76
CA SER A 318 -28.87 -7.57 16.53
C SER A 318 -29.76 -7.60 15.28
N SER A 319 -29.29 -6.99 14.19
CA SER A 319 -29.40 -7.58 12.86
C SER A 319 -28.54 -8.86 12.81
N GLN A 320 -28.95 -9.87 13.59
CA GLN A 320 -28.30 -11.17 13.65
C GLN A 320 -28.65 -11.92 12.37
N THR A 321 -27.74 -11.97 11.41
CA THR A 321 -27.64 -13.16 10.58
C THR A 321 -26.84 -14.19 11.37
N ASN A 322 -27.50 -14.92 12.26
CA ASN A 322 -26.90 -16.00 13.04
C ASN A 322 -26.74 -17.26 12.17
N ILE A 323 -25.52 -17.73 11.94
CA ILE A 323 -25.24 -19.16 11.73
C ILE A 323 -23.92 -19.49 12.43
N TYR A 324 -24.00 -20.07 13.62
CA TYR A 324 -22.91 -20.74 14.31
C TYR A 324 -23.42 -22.14 14.73
N PRO A 325 -22.69 -23.25 14.47
CA PRO A 325 -22.94 -24.52 15.14
C PRO A 325 -22.23 -24.58 16.52
N PRO A 326 -22.62 -25.51 17.41
CA PRO A 326 -22.13 -25.54 18.79
C PRO A 326 -20.67 -26.04 18.89
N GLN A 327 -19.96 -25.48 19.87
CA GLN A 327 -18.56 -25.75 20.21
C GLN A 327 -18.24 -27.23 20.43
N ALA A 328 -17.11 -27.70 19.88
CA ALA A 328 -16.40 -28.88 20.36
C ALA A 328 -15.21 -28.44 21.22
N ARG A 329 -15.11 -29.01 22.41
CA ARG A 329 -14.06 -28.74 23.41
C ARG A 329 -12.73 -29.42 23.05
N ASP A 330 -11.67 -28.78 23.54
CA ASP A 330 -10.35 -29.31 23.92
C ASP A 330 -9.34 -29.70 22.82
N LEU A 331 -8.15 -29.08 22.90
CA LEU A 331 -6.90 -29.75 23.27
C LEU A 331 -5.81 -28.70 23.58
N VAL A 332 -5.61 -28.45 24.87
CA VAL A 332 -4.48 -27.71 25.43
C VAL A 332 -3.34 -28.69 25.64
N VAL A 333 -2.17 -28.44 25.04
CA VAL A 333 -0.90 -29.04 25.49
C VAL A 333 -0.16 -27.98 26.30
N THR A 334 -0.02 -28.25 27.58
CA THR A 334 0.70 -27.41 28.55
C THR A 334 2.19 -27.73 28.52
N GLU A 335 3.05 -26.74 28.29
CA GLU A 335 4.40 -26.72 28.87
C GLU A 335 4.46 -25.67 29.97
N GLN A 336 4.80 -26.14 31.17
CA GLN A 336 5.15 -25.35 32.33
C GLN A 336 6.57 -24.81 32.13
N ASP A 337 6.79 -23.49 32.21
CA ASP A 337 7.49 -22.84 33.34
C ASP A 337 7.88 -21.37 33.02
N SER A 338 7.89 -20.52 34.06
CA SER A 338 8.42 -19.15 34.14
C SER A 338 7.66 -17.95 33.50
N GLY A 339 6.51 -17.62 34.09
CA GLY A 339 6.30 -16.29 34.71
C GLY A 339 6.39 -15.01 33.86
N LYS A 340 5.43 -14.79 32.94
CA LYS A 340 4.65 -13.55 32.67
C LYS A 340 3.97 -13.66 31.31
N SER A 341 2.97 -14.54 31.24
CA SER A 341 2.12 -14.66 30.05
C SER A 341 1.08 -13.54 30.02
N ARG A 342 1.37 -12.43 29.32
CA ARG A 342 0.31 -11.63 28.71
C ARG A 342 -0.27 -12.48 27.58
N GLN A 343 -1.33 -13.24 27.87
CA GLN A 343 -2.18 -13.79 26.83
C GLN A 343 -2.75 -12.61 26.04
N ARG A 344 -2.11 -12.28 24.92
CA ARG A 344 -2.73 -11.46 23.88
C ARG A 344 -3.87 -12.31 23.35
N PHE A 345 -5.07 -12.09 23.87
CA PHE A 345 -6.30 -12.44 23.20
C PHE A 345 -6.36 -11.60 21.92
N GLU A 346 -5.65 -12.07 20.91
CA GLU A 346 -6.08 -11.80 19.55
C GLU A 346 -7.44 -12.50 19.49
N VAL A 347 -8.51 -11.71 19.60
CA VAL A 347 -9.82 -12.12 19.08
C VAL A 347 -9.64 -12.15 17.55
N LEU A 348 -8.79 -13.08 17.09
CA LEU A 348 -8.91 -13.69 15.79
C LEU A 348 -10.31 -14.23 15.82
N LEU A 349 -11.22 -13.57 15.10
CA LEU A 349 -12.56 -14.06 14.81
C LEU A 349 -12.43 -15.57 14.61
N GLU A 350 -12.88 -16.32 15.62
CA GLU A 350 -12.74 -17.76 15.67
C GLU A 350 -13.34 -18.32 14.39
N LYS A 351 -12.71 -19.39 13.90
CA LYS A 351 -13.08 -20.19 12.74
C LYS A 351 -14.51 -19.95 12.21
N GLY A 352 -14.58 -19.48 10.96
CA GLY A 352 -15.79 -19.47 10.13
C GLY A 352 -16.97 -18.70 10.69
N VAL A 353 -17.00 -17.36 10.56
CA VAL A 353 -18.16 -16.57 11.02
C VAL A 353 -18.36 -15.25 10.27
N VAL A 354 -19.63 -14.95 10.00
CA VAL A 354 -20.28 -13.62 9.97
C VAL A 354 -19.40 -12.50 10.51
N GLU A 355 -19.13 -11.53 9.65
CA GLU A 355 -18.43 -10.31 10.05
C GLU A 355 -19.40 -9.37 10.76
N ASP A 356 -19.07 -9.03 12.00
CA ASP A 356 -19.75 -8.01 12.77
C ASP A 356 -19.08 -6.65 12.51
N TYR A 357 -19.73 -5.83 11.69
CA TYR A 357 -19.19 -4.58 11.19
C TYR A 357 -19.07 -3.54 12.32
N ASP A 358 -20.05 -3.50 13.23
CA ASP A 358 -20.05 -2.57 14.37
C ASP A 358 -18.98 -2.95 15.39
N ARG A 359 -18.84 -4.24 15.70
CA ARG A 359 -17.79 -4.70 16.62
C ARG A 359 -16.40 -4.45 16.06
N PHE A 360 -16.18 -4.75 14.78
CA PHE A 360 -14.91 -4.49 14.11
C PHE A 360 -14.57 -3.00 14.12
N THR A 361 -15.54 -2.16 13.76
CA THR A 361 -15.37 -0.69 13.71
C THR A 361 -15.16 -0.08 15.08
N GLY A 362 -15.96 -0.48 16.08
CA GLY A 362 -15.79 -0.04 17.46
C GLY A 362 -14.42 -0.44 18.02
N GLN A 363 -13.90 -1.62 17.67
CA GLN A 363 -12.54 -2.02 18.05
C GLN A 363 -11.47 -1.18 17.35
N ALA A 364 -11.61 -0.91 16.06
CA ALA A 364 -10.70 -0.05 15.32
C ALA A 364 -10.63 1.36 15.95
N LEU A 365 -11.78 1.96 16.23
CA LEU A 365 -11.88 3.29 16.85
C LEU A 365 -11.30 3.30 18.27
N ARG A 366 -11.54 2.26 19.09
CA ARG A 366 -10.89 2.15 20.40
C ARG A 366 -9.36 2.13 20.30
N LEU A 367 -8.81 1.44 19.29
CA LEU A 367 -7.36 1.42 19.08
C LEU A 367 -6.84 2.80 18.67
N ILE A 368 -7.54 3.48 17.76
CA ILE A 368 -7.17 4.85 17.31
C ILE A 368 -7.23 5.85 18.47
N GLU A 369 -8.26 5.76 19.33
CA GLU A 369 -8.50 6.67 20.45
C GLU A 369 -7.58 6.40 21.66
N ALA A 370 -7.24 5.15 21.93
CA ALA A 370 -6.37 4.77 23.06
C ALA A 370 -4.92 5.19 22.84
N ASP A 371 -4.50 5.17 21.58
CA ASP A 371 -3.13 5.42 21.16
C ASP A 371 -3.08 6.92 20.82
N ASN A 372 -2.99 7.80 21.82
CA ASN A 372 -2.92 9.24 21.58
C ASN A 372 -1.54 9.57 20.98
N PRO A 373 -1.42 10.09 19.74
CA PRO A 373 -0.13 10.52 19.25
C PRO A 373 0.39 11.67 20.10
N THR A 374 1.65 11.60 20.53
CA THR A 374 2.34 12.75 21.11
C THR A 374 2.22 13.92 20.12
N PRO A 375 1.65 15.07 20.51
CA PRO A 375 1.40 16.15 19.56
C PRO A 375 2.73 16.64 18.96
N PRO A 376 2.76 17.06 17.69
CA PRO A 376 3.95 17.69 17.13
C PRO A 376 4.32 18.93 17.96
N LEU A 377 5.62 19.16 18.12
CA LEU A 377 6.14 20.41 18.66
C LEU A 377 5.55 21.58 17.87
N SER A 378 4.84 22.45 18.59
CA SER A 378 4.12 23.65 18.16
C SER A 378 2.72 23.44 17.53
N ASN A 379 1.72 23.99 18.22
CA ASN A 379 0.28 24.08 17.90
C ASN A 379 -0.55 22.82 18.16
N ALA A 380 -0.98 22.68 19.42
CA ALA A 380 -2.03 21.77 19.87
C ALA A 380 -3.40 22.20 19.31
N VAL A 381 -3.63 21.95 18.02
CA VAL A 381 -4.98 21.81 17.46
C VAL A 381 -5.28 20.32 17.48
N ALA A 382 -6.41 19.91 18.06
CA ALA A 382 -6.85 18.52 17.97
C ALA A 382 -6.91 18.13 16.49
N LEU A 383 -6.09 17.17 16.07
CA LEU A 383 -6.09 16.71 14.68
C LEU A 383 -7.42 16.01 14.42
N GLU A 384 -8.25 16.62 13.58
CA GLU A 384 -9.52 16.03 13.14
C GLU A 384 -9.26 14.64 12.52
N MET A 385 -10.28 13.77 12.56
CA MET A 385 -10.17 12.46 11.92
C MET A 385 -9.93 12.64 10.41
N PRO A 386 -8.95 11.95 9.83
CA PRO A 386 -8.63 12.10 8.43
C PRO A 386 -9.72 11.43 7.58
N TRP A 387 -9.92 11.94 6.38
CA TRP A 387 -10.66 11.20 5.37
C TRP A 387 -9.85 9.97 4.96
N VAL A 388 -10.45 8.78 5.04
CA VAL A 388 -9.81 7.50 4.75
C VAL A 388 -10.76 6.55 4.01
N ARG A 389 -10.20 5.71 3.12
CA ARG A 389 -10.91 4.59 2.48
C ARG A 389 -10.00 3.37 2.36
N PRO A 390 -10.55 2.14 2.38
CA PRO A 390 -9.78 0.98 1.95
C PRO A 390 -9.57 1.06 0.44
N ALA A 391 -8.37 0.76 -0.03
CA ALA A 391 -8.15 0.57 -1.45
C ALA A 391 -8.56 -0.83 -1.90
N PHE A 392 -8.74 -0.99 -3.21
CA PHE A 392 -8.93 -2.28 -3.87
C PHE A 392 -8.16 -2.32 -5.19
N ASP A 393 -7.91 -3.51 -5.70
CA ASP A 393 -7.23 -3.73 -6.98
C ASP A 393 -8.04 -3.11 -8.13
N GLY A 394 -7.45 -2.16 -8.85
CA GLY A 394 -8.09 -1.39 -9.91
C GLY A 394 -8.69 -0.05 -9.47
N LEU A 395 -8.54 0.32 -8.19
CA LEU A 395 -8.87 1.68 -7.74
C LEU A 395 -8.05 2.69 -8.55
N LEU A 396 -8.75 3.61 -9.21
CA LEU A 396 -8.21 4.68 -10.02
C LEU A 396 -8.43 6.02 -9.30
N VAL A 397 -7.34 6.67 -8.92
CA VAL A 397 -7.33 7.96 -8.24
C VAL A 397 -6.84 9.03 -9.20
N HIS A 398 -7.60 10.10 -9.38
CA HIS A 398 -7.21 11.26 -10.17
C HIS A 398 -6.81 12.41 -9.26
N THR A 399 -5.66 13.03 -9.56
CA THR A 399 -5.16 14.24 -8.89
C THR A 399 -4.39 15.11 -9.89
N SER A 400 -3.91 16.27 -9.44
CA SER A 400 -3.16 17.21 -10.25
C SER A 400 -2.02 17.84 -9.43
N LEU A 401 -1.07 18.49 -10.12
CA LEU A 401 0.07 19.11 -9.44
C LEU A 401 -0.26 20.41 -8.71
N ARG A 402 -1.32 21.14 -9.12
CA ARG A 402 -1.66 22.47 -8.60
C ARG A 402 -3.06 22.60 -8.04
N SER A 403 -3.96 21.65 -8.29
CA SER A 403 -5.28 21.64 -7.66
C SER A 403 -5.33 20.65 -6.50
N SER A 404 -6.02 21.05 -5.44
CA SER A 404 -6.36 20.22 -4.28
C SER A 404 -7.53 19.26 -4.55
N GLN A 405 -7.99 19.15 -5.79
CA GLN A 405 -9.06 18.21 -6.15
C GLN A 405 -8.51 16.78 -6.31
N VAL A 406 -9.13 15.84 -5.62
CA VAL A 406 -8.89 14.41 -5.77
C VAL A 406 -10.23 13.70 -5.97
N THR A 407 -10.31 12.89 -7.02
CA THR A 407 -11.48 12.03 -7.30
C THR A 407 -11.04 10.58 -7.49
N ASP A 408 -11.97 9.65 -7.34
CA ASP A 408 -11.72 8.22 -7.44
C ASP A 408 -12.96 7.49 -7.96
N ASN A 409 -12.77 6.28 -8.48
CA ASN A 409 -13.84 5.42 -9.02
C ASN A 409 -14.39 4.42 -7.98
N PHE A 410 -14.35 4.75 -6.68
CA PHE A 410 -14.64 3.77 -5.62
C PHE A 410 -16.08 3.20 -5.69
N TYR A 411 -17.03 4.03 -6.15
CA TYR A 411 -18.46 3.69 -6.27
C TYR A 411 -18.91 3.38 -7.71
N ASP A 412 -17.99 3.38 -8.68
CA ASP A 412 -18.29 3.19 -10.11
C ASP A 412 -18.35 1.71 -10.53
#